data_AF-A0A836TYN2-F1
#
_entry.id   AF-A0A836TYN2-F1
#
_cell.length_a   1.000
_cell.length_b   1.000
_cell.length_c   1.000
_cell.angle_alpha   90.00
_cell.angle_beta   90.00
_cell.angle_gamma   90.00
#
_symmetry.space_group_name_H-M   'P 1'
#
loop_
_entity.id
_entity.type
_entity.pdbx_description
1 polymer ?
#
loop_
_entity_poly.entity_id
_entity_poly.type
_entity_poly.pdbx_seq_one_letter_code
_entity_poly.pdbx_strand_id
1 'polypeptide(L)'
;MPPDHAKILFVGNSFTMRNDLPALWAGLAATDGGGGTLLEWEVVAAGGASLRQHLNKGTAGLLLAEGGWDLVVLQEQSTLPVKNPKRTQENIRDFHGLIEEAGARTILYMTWARQNVTETQSTLAST
;
A
#
# COMPACT_ATOMS: atom_id res chain seq x y z
N MET A 1 -1.79 -18.26 14.07
CA MET A 1 -0.47 -17.62 14.00
C MET A 1 -0.37 -16.95 12.64
N PRO A 2 0.14 -15.71 12.51
CA PRO A 2 0.60 -15.26 11.19
C PRO A 2 1.56 -16.32 10.65
N PRO A 3 1.55 -16.58 9.33
CA PRO A 3 2.47 -17.56 8.75
C PRO A 3 3.92 -17.15 9.06
N ASP A 4 4.82 -18.12 9.17
CA ASP A 4 6.25 -17.87 9.42
C ASP A 4 6.91 -17.11 8.24
N HIS A 5 6.21 -17.02 7.12
CA HIS A 5 6.59 -16.30 5.90
C HIS A 5 5.39 -15.59 5.26
N ALA A 6 5.58 -14.39 4.69
CA ALA A 6 4.59 -13.73 3.85
C ALA A 6 5.23 -12.87 2.75
N LYS A 7 4.63 -12.88 1.55
CA LYS A 7 5.06 -12.06 0.40
C LYS A 7 4.17 -10.82 0.24
N ILE A 8 4.78 -9.64 0.17
CA ILE A 8 4.09 -8.34 0.18
C ILE A 8 4.43 -7.52 -1.08
N LEU A 9 3.40 -7.09 -1.81
CA LEU A 9 3.55 -6.09 -2.86
C LEU A 9 3.16 -4.70 -2.35
N PHE A 10 4.09 -3.76 -2.35
CA PHE A 10 3.80 -2.36 -2.05
C PHE A 10 3.53 -1.57 -3.33
N VAL A 11 2.39 -0.89 -3.40
CA VAL A 11 2.05 0.02 -4.50
C VAL A 11 1.86 1.43 -3.94
N GLY A 12 2.74 2.36 -4.31
CA GLY A 12 2.72 3.69 -3.69
C GLY A 12 3.69 4.69 -4.30
N ASN A 13 4.21 5.58 -3.48
CA ASN A 13 5.12 6.63 -3.92
C ASN A 13 6.25 6.86 -2.91
N SER A 14 6.76 8.09 -2.86
CA SER A 14 7.81 8.47 -1.91
C SER A 14 7.44 8.24 -0.45
N PHE A 15 6.16 8.12 -0.08
CA PHE A 15 5.76 7.83 1.30
C PHE A 15 6.00 6.34 1.65
N THR A 16 5.92 5.46 0.66
CA THR A 16 6.35 4.06 0.78
C THR A 16 7.88 3.93 0.73
N MET A 17 8.55 4.67 -0.17
CA MET A 17 10.00 4.48 -0.41
C MET A 17 10.90 5.21 0.59
N ARG A 18 10.47 6.35 1.15
CA ARG A 18 11.33 7.10 2.08
C ARG A 18 11.47 6.33 3.39
N ASN A 19 12.67 6.42 3.97
CA ASN A 19 13.07 5.73 5.19
C ASN A 19 13.01 4.19 5.07
N ASP A 20 12.95 3.66 3.85
CA ASP A 20 12.92 2.23 3.56
C ASP A 20 11.85 1.48 4.38
N LEU A 21 10.62 2.00 4.35
CA LEU A 21 9.49 1.46 5.12
C LEU A 21 9.30 -0.05 4.92
N PRO A 22 9.39 -0.63 3.70
CA PRO A 22 9.29 -2.06 3.51
C PRO A 22 10.36 -2.85 4.29
N ALA A 23 11.62 -2.42 4.23
CA ALA A 23 12.70 -3.07 4.98
C ALA A 23 12.54 -2.88 6.50
N LEU A 24 12.10 -1.70 6.95
CA LEU A 24 11.81 -1.44 8.36
C LEU A 24 10.73 -2.39 8.89
N TRP A 25 9.63 -2.56 8.15
CA TRP A 25 8.55 -3.47 8.54
C TRP A 25 9.04 -4.93 8.56
N ALA A 26 9.79 -5.35 7.55
CA ALA A 26 10.39 -6.69 7.53
C ALA A 26 11.32 -6.94 8.73
N GLY A 27 12.16 -5.96 9.09
CA GLY A 27 13.04 -6.06 10.26
C GLY A 27 12.26 -6.19 11.57
N LEU A 28 11.18 -5.42 11.73
CA LEU A 28 10.32 -5.52 12.92
C LEU A 28 9.64 -6.89 12.99
N ALA A 29 9.05 -7.36 11.88
CA ALA A 29 8.37 -8.65 11.80
C ALA A 29 9.31 -9.83 12.11
N ALA A 30 10.55 -9.78 11.62
CA ALA A 30 11.54 -10.82 11.89
C ALA A 30 11.93 -10.93 13.38
N THR A 31 11.75 -9.86 14.15
CA THR A 31 12.09 -9.81 15.58
C THR A 31 10.89 -9.97 16.52
N ASP A 32 9.69 -10.18 15.97
CA ASP A 32 8.48 -10.24 16.78
C ASP A 32 8.49 -11.43 17.76
N GLY A 33 8.04 -11.18 18.98
CA GLY A 33 8.13 -12.11 20.10
C GLY A 33 7.21 -13.31 19.88
N GLY A 34 7.76 -14.41 19.36
CA GLY A 34 6.98 -15.62 19.05
C GLY A 34 7.56 -16.51 17.95
N GLY A 35 8.72 -16.17 17.38
CA GLY A 35 9.36 -16.90 16.29
C GLY A 35 9.68 -16.03 15.07
N GLY A 36 9.19 -14.78 15.04
CA GLY A 36 9.34 -13.85 13.93
C GLY A 36 8.57 -14.29 12.69
N THR A 37 8.32 -13.35 11.78
CA THR A 37 7.78 -13.63 10.44
C THR A 37 8.76 -13.09 9.41
N LEU A 38 9.19 -13.95 8.49
CA LEU A 38 9.96 -13.52 7.34
C LEU A 38 9.03 -12.83 6.33
N LEU A 39 9.24 -11.55 6.09
CA LEU A 39 8.55 -10.85 5.04
C LEU A 39 9.44 -10.83 3.80
N GLU A 40 8.92 -11.26 2.66
CA GLU A 40 9.48 -10.95 1.34
C GLU A 40 8.68 -9.80 0.75
N TRP A 41 9.33 -8.87 0.06
CA TRP A 41 8.63 -7.71 -0.47
C TRP A 41 9.16 -7.23 -1.82
N GLU A 42 8.24 -6.71 -2.62
CA GLU A 42 8.55 -5.91 -3.81
C GLU A 42 7.81 -4.58 -3.76
N VAL A 43 8.34 -3.59 -4.49
CA VAL A 43 7.78 -2.24 -4.48
C VAL A 43 7.58 -1.71 -5.89
N VAL A 44 6.34 -1.33 -6.20
CA VAL A 44 5.97 -0.53 -7.36
C VAL A 44 5.68 0.89 -6.88
N ALA A 45 6.69 1.76 -6.96
CA ALA A 45 6.56 3.14 -6.53
C ALA A 45 7.16 4.14 -7.51
N ALA A 46 6.56 5.32 -7.58
CA ALA A 46 7.08 6.46 -8.33
C ALA A 46 6.80 7.76 -7.57
N GLY A 47 7.73 8.71 -7.64
CA GLY A 47 7.64 9.98 -6.88
C GLY A 47 6.31 10.71 -7.15
N GLY A 48 5.55 10.97 -6.08
CA GLY A 48 4.26 11.66 -6.16
C GLY A 48 3.13 10.89 -6.88
N ALA A 49 3.35 9.64 -7.30
CA ALA A 49 2.36 8.89 -8.05
C ALA A 49 1.11 8.57 -7.23
N SER A 50 -0.03 8.63 -7.90
CA SER A 50 -1.33 8.13 -7.44
C SER A 50 -1.55 6.67 -7.83
N LEU A 51 -2.48 5.99 -7.17
CA LEU A 51 -2.91 4.65 -7.54
C LEU A 51 -3.43 4.61 -8.99
N ARG A 52 -4.14 5.66 -9.45
CA ARG A 52 -4.57 5.73 -10.86
C ARG A 52 -3.40 5.69 -11.84
N GLN A 53 -2.29 6.36 -11.51
CA GLN A 53 -1.11 6.34 -12.38
C GLN A 53 -0.47 4.95 -12.43
N HIS A 54 -0.51 4.19 -11.32
CA HIS A 54 -0.04 2.79 -11.30
C HIS A 54 -0.96 1.86 -12.10
N LEU A 55 -2.28 1.99 -11.95
CA LEU A 55 -3.26 1.26 -12.78
C LEU A 55 -2.98 1.49 -14.27
N ASN A 56 -2.82 2.75 -14.67
CA ASN A 56 -2.55 3.09 -16.07
C ASN A 56 -1.19 2.59 -16.58
N LYS A 57 -0.18 2.52 -15.70
CA LYS A 57 1.15 2.02 -16.06
C LYS A 57 1.18 0.49 -16.21
N GLY A 58 0.30 -0.22 -15.49
CA GLY A 58 0.11 -1.66 -15.62
C GLY A 58 1.15 -2.54 -14.92
N THR A 59 2.30 -2.01 -14.49
CA THR A 59 3.35 -2.82 -13.82
C THR A 59 2.83 -3.55 -12.57
N ALA A 60 2.04 -2.89 -11.72
CA ALA A 60 1.45 -3.55 -10.55
C ALA A 60 0.44 -4.62 -10.95
N GLY A 61 -0.34 -4.39 -12.02
CA GLY A 61 -1.29 -5.37 -12.54
C GLY A 61 -0.60 -6.63 -13.08
N LEU A 62 0.55 -6.48 -13.76
CA LEU A 62 1.36 -7.61 -14.23
C LEU A 62 1.86 -8.47 -13.06
N LEU A 63 2.44 -7.85 -12.02
CA LEU A 63 2.90 -8.56 -10.83
C LEU A 63 1.75 -9.25 -10.08
N LEU A 64 0.58 -8.62 -10.01
CA LEU A 64 -0.61 -9.24 -9.41
C LEU A 64 -1.08 -10.45 -10.22
N ALA A 65 -1.06 -10.38 -11.55
CA ALA A 65 -1.41 -11.50 -12.43
C ALA A 65 -0.41 -12.67 -12.36
N GLU A 66 0.87 -12.39 -12.09
CA GLU A 66 1.88 -13.42 -11.79
C GLU A 66 1.60 -14.14 -10.45
N GLY A 67 0.94 -13.46 -9.52
CA GLY A 67 0.44 -14.02 -8.27
C GLY A 67 1.53 -14.28 -7.21
N GLY A 68 1.18 -15.11 -6.22
CA GLY A 68 2.07 -15.46 -5.10
C GLY A 68 2.20 -14.41 -4.00
N TRP A 69 1.32 -13.41 -3.99
CA TRP A 69 1.26 -12.37 -2.96
C TRP A 69 0.30 -12.77 -1.84
N ASP A 70 0.70 -12.61 -0.59
CA ASP A 70 -0.20 -12.74 0.55
C ASP A 70 -0.90 -11.41 0.84
N LEU A 71 -0.13 -10.31 0.72
CA LEU A 71 -0.56 -8.96 1.05
C LEU A 71 -0.21 -7.99 -0.07
N VAL A 72 -1.11 -7.05 -0.32
CA VAL A 72 -0.87 -5.93 -1.24
C VAL A 72 -1.18 -4.63 -0.52
N VAL A 73 -0.17 -3.81 -0.32
CA VAL A 73 -0.24 -2.56 0.44
C VAL A 73 -0.42 -1.41 -0.53
N LEU A 74 -1.56 -0.73 -0.44
CA LEU A 74 -1.91 0.40 -1.28
C LEU A 74 -1.68 1.71 -0.54
N GLN A 75 -0.89 2.60 -1.14
CA GLN A 75 -0.70 3.97 -0.68
C GLN A 75 -1.10 4.97 -1.77
N GLU A 76 -2.17 5.72 -1.53
CA GLU A 76 -2.61 6.78 -2.44
C GLU A 76 -1.77 8.06 -2.30
N GLN A 77 -1.75 8.91 -3.32
CA GLN A 77 -1.11 10.22 -3.29
C GLN A 77 -1.58 11.06 -2.09
N SER A 78 -0.63 11.64 -1.34
CA SER A 78 -0.85 12.21 0.02
C SER A 78 -1.87 13.34 0.17
N THR A 79 -2.37 13.93 -0.93
CA THR A 79 -3.39 14.98 -0.90
C THR A 79 -4.68 14.58 -1.59
N LEU A 80 -4.68 13.50 -2.36
CA LEU A 80 -5.83 13.08 -3.15
C LEU A 80 -7.03 12.65 -2.27
N PRO A 81 -6.86 11.95 -1.13
CA PRO A 81 -7.99 11.62 -0.27
C PRO A 81 -8.73 12.87 0.25
N VAL A 82 -8.03 13.97 0.49
CA VAL A 82 -8.66 15.26 0.87
C VAL A 82 -9.25 15.98 -0.35
N LYS A 83 -8.51 16.07 -1.46
CA LYS A 83 -8.92 16.83 -2.64
C LYS A 83 -10.05 16.17 -3.43
N ASN A 84 -10.07 14.84 -3.45
CA ASN A 84 -11.05 14.03 -4.17
C ASN A 84 -11.23 12.65 -3.50
N PRO A 85 -12.00 12.59 -2.40
CA PRO A 85 -12.26 11.35 -1.68
C PRO A 85 -12.89 10.27 -2.58
N LYS A 86 -13.84 10.68 -3.45
CA LYS A 86 -14.50 9.78 -4.39
C LYS A 86 -13.49 9.09 -5.31
N ARG A 87 -12.57 9.86 -5.90
CA ARG A 87 -11.53 9.29 -6.79
C ARG A 87 -10.57 8.36 -6.05
N THR A 88 -10.25 8.68 -4.80
CA THR A 88 -9.44 7.80 -3.94
C THR A 88 -10.13 6.46 -3.75
N GLN A 89 -11.42 6.46 -3.37
CA GLN A 89 -12.19 5.23 -3.20
C GLN A 89 -12.32 4.44 -4.51
N GLU A 90 -12.55 5.11 -5.66
CA GLU A 90 -12.57 4.46 -6.97
C GLU A 90 -11.23 3.77 -7.26
N ASN A 91 -10.10 4.45 -7.07
CA ASN A 91 -8.79 3.86 -7.34
C ASN A 91 -8.49 2.67 -6.41
N ILE A 92 -8.90 2.76 -5.14
CA ILE A 92 -8.76 1.65 -4.17
C ILE A 92 -9.61 0.46 -4.62
N ARG A 93 -10.87 0.69 -5.02
CA ARG A 93 -11.78 -0.39 -5.49
C ARG A 93 -11.25 -1.06 -6.76
N ASP A 94 -10.76 -0.27 -7.72
CA ASP A 94 -10.18 -0.79 -8.96
C ASP A 94 -8.97 -1.70 -8.65
N PHE A 95 -8.07 -1.28 -7.76
CA PHE A 95 -6.95 -2.13 -7.32
C PHE A 95 -7.42 -3.33 -6.51
N HIS A 96 -8.39 -3.15 -5.62
CA HIS A 96 -8.91 -4.22 -4.79
C HIS A 96 -9.44 -5.39 -5.63
N GLY A 97 -10.14 -5.10 -6.73
CA GLY A 97 -10.57 -6.14 -7.67
C GLY A 97 -9.39 -6.96 -8.22
N LEU A 98 -8.32 -6.30 -8.66
CA LEU A 98 -7.10 -6.99 -9.13
C LEU A 98 -6.42 -7.82 -8.04
N ILE A 99 -6.46 -7.33 -6.79
CA ILE A 99 -5.86 -8.00 -5.63
C ILE A 99 -6.67 -9.23 -5.23
N GLU A 100 -8.01 -9.13 -5.24
CA GLU A 100 -8.91 -10.27 -4.98
C GLU A 100 -8.78 -11.34 -6.06
N GLU A 101 -8.70 -10.94 -7.35
CA GLU A 101 -8.46 -11.86 -8.47
C GLU A 101 -7.13 -12.61 -8.31
N ALA A 102 -6.09 -11.96 -7.77
CA ALA A 102 -4.80 -12.58 -7.46
C ALA A 102 -4.81 -13.45 -6.19
N GLY A 103 -5.92 -13.50 -5.44
CA GLY A 103 -6.04 -14.26 -4.19
C GLY A 103 -5.31 -13.64 -2.99
N ALA A 104 -4.90 -12.38 -3.08
CA ALA A 104 -4.15 -11.68 -2.04
C ALA A 104 -5.07 -10.80 -1.17
N ARG A 105 -4.58 -10.34 -0.02
CA ARG A 105 -5.33 -9.42 0.85
C ARG A 105 -4.90 -7.98 0.65
N THR A 106 -5.87 -7.09 0.46
CA THR A 106 -5.62 -5.65 0.37
C THR A 106 -5.36 -5.05 1.77
N ILE A 107 -4.29 -4.26 1.88
CA ILE A 107 -3.95 -3.44 3.05
C ILE A 107 -3.88 -1.98 2.63
N LEU A 108 -4.49 -1.07 3.39
CA LEU A 108 -4.41 0.36 3.12
C LEU A 108 -3.36 1.02 4.00
N TYR A 109 -2.32 1.60 3.39
CA TYR A 109 -1.40 2.49 4.08
C TYR A 109 -2.01 3.90 4.13
N MET A 110 -2.87 4.12 5.12
CA MET A 110 -3.53 5.41 5.33
C MET A 110 -2.52 6.48 5.75
N THR A 111 -2.56 7.62 5.05
CA THR A 111 -1.65 8.74 5.31
C THR A 111 -2.22 9.72 6.35
N TRP A 112 -1.42 10.72 6.71
CA TRP A 112 -1.72 11.72 7.72
C TRP A 112 -1.90 13.11 7.12
N ALA A 113 -2.61 13.98 7.84
CA ALA A 113 -2.74 15.39 7.50
C ALA A 113 -1.37 16.07 7.49
N ARG A 114 -1.21 17.07 6.61
CA ARG A 114 0.02 17.86 6.60
C ARG A 114 0.06 18.75 7.84
N GLN A 115 1.27 19.00 8.35
CA GLN A 115 1.53 19.74 9.59
C GLN A 115 0.80 21.08 9.70
N ASN A 116 0.63 21.81 8.59
CA ASN A 116 0.02 23.14 8.58
C ASN A 116 -1.50 23.15 8.31
N VAL A 117 -2.12 21.97 8.14
CA VAL A 117 -3.55 21.80 7.85
C VAL A 117 -4.10 20.56 8.57
N THR A 118 -3.83 20.46 9.87
CA THR A 118 -4.12 19.28 10.71
C THR A 118 -5.60 18.90 10.76
N GLU A 119 -6.50 19.87 10.58
CA GLU A 119 -7.96 19.70 10.55
C GLU A 119 -8.43 18.73 9.45
N THR A 120 -7.64 18.58 8.38
CA THR A 120 -7.91 17.64 7.28
C THR A 120 -7.79 16.17 7.67
N GLN A 121 -7.27 15.85 8.86
CA GLN A 121 -7.16 14.46 9.34
C GLN A 121 -8.52 13.78 9.47
N SER A 122 -9.56 14.55 9.83
CA SER A 122 -10.94 14.07 9.91
C SER A 122 -11.43 13.55 8.55
N THR A 123 -11.15 14.29 7.47
CA THR A 123 -11.48 13.91 6.10
C THR A 123 -10.70 12.67 5.65
N LEU A 124 -9.41 12.59 5.99
CA LEU A 124 -8.58 11.42 5.69
C LEU A 124 -9.13 10.15 6.35
N ALA A 125 -9.53 10.23 7.61
CA ALA A 125 -10.04 9.08 8.37
C ALA A 125 -11.43 8.61 7.93
N SER A 126 -12.20 9.47 7.24
CA SER A 126 -13.53 9.14 6.72
C SER A 126 -13.56 8.75 5.24
N THR A 127 -12.42 8.80 4.55
CA THR A 127 -12.31 8.47 3.12
C THR A 127 -12.23 6.96 2.92
#